data_AF-S4RQT4-F1
#
_entry.id   AF-S4RQT4-F1
#
_cell.length_a   1.000
_cell.length_b   1.000
_cell.length_c   1.000
_cell.angle_alpha   90.00
_cell.angle_beta   90.00
_cell.angle_gamma   90.00
#
_symmetry.space_group_name_H-M   'P 1'
#
loop_
_entity.id
_entity.type
_entity.pdbx_description
1 polymer ?
#
loop_
_entity_poly.entity_id
_entity_poly.type
_entity_poly.pdbx_seq_one_letter_code
_entity_poly.pdbx_strand_id
1 'polypeptide(L)'
;NCSWAECAHVRCDVGVLHKGESAVLKVRARLWADTFLKRENQKFSIQALARFDVLQVPYRIKPAEYPSGSVVVQSKVLWARSDSSLPLPFWAVLLAVFSGLLLLSLLVFAMWMVGFFHRKRPPQKD
;
A
#
# COMPACT_ATOMS: atom_id res chain seq x y z
N ASN A 1 11.25 -16.87 7.44
CA ASN A 1 11.33 -18.05 8.31
C ASN A 1 12.41 -17.78 9.35
N CYS A 2 12.24 -18.19 10.60
CA CYS A 2 13.22 -17.92 11.68
C CYS A 2 14.51 -18.76 11.57
N SER A 3 14.78 -19.39 10.42
CA SER A 3 16.01 -20.12 10.14
C SER A 3 17.14 -19.27 9.56
N TRP A 4 16.81 -18.17 8.90
CA TRP A 4 17.78 -17.32 8.16
C TRP A 4 17.71 -15.84 8.56
N ALA A 5 16.80 -15.47 9.46
CA ALA A 5 16.62 -14.13 9.96
C ALA A 5 16.66 -14.15 11.50
N GLU A 6 17.07 -13.03 12.10
CA GLU A 6 16.95 -12.85 13.56
C GLU A 6 15.49 -12.96 13.98
N CYS A 7 15.22 -13.83 14.96
CA CYS A 7 13.87 -14.13 15.42
C CYS A 7 13.69 -13.59 16.84
N ALA A 8 12.62 -12.82 17.06
CA ALA A 8 12.24 -12.37 18.38
C ALA A 8 11.41 -13.46 19.08
N HIS A 9 11.90 -13.95 20.21
CA HIS A 9 11.20 -14.95 21.02
C HIS A 9 10.46 -14.29 22.18
N VAL A 10 9.17 -14.53 22.28
CA VAL A 10 8.32 -14.07 23.40
C VAL A 10 7.78 -15.29 24.11
N ARG A 11 8.06 -15.40 25.40
CA ARG A 11 7.56 -16.48 26.27
C ARG A 11 6.58 -15.88 27.27
N CYS A 12 5.43 -16.52 27.44
CA CYS A 12 4.40 -16.10 28.37
C CYS A 12 3.99 -17.28 29.23
N ASP A 13 4.04 -17.11 30.54
CA ASP A 13 3.51 -18.08 31.48
C ASP A 13 2.05 -17.73 31.76
N VAL A 14 1.16 -18.66 31.46
CA VAL A 14 -0.29 -18.48 31.60
C VAL A 14 -0.74 -19.25 32.84
N GLY A 15 -1.53 -18.59 33.68
CA GLY A 15 -2.10 -19.20 34.88
C GLY A 15 -3.20 -20.22 34.58
N VAL A 16 -4.00 -20.55 35.60
CA VAL A 16 -5.14 -21.45 35.44
C VAL A 16 -6.21 -20.77 34.58
N LEU A 17 -6.64 -21.42 33.50
CA LEU A 17 -7.80 -21.00 32.71
C LEU A 17 -9.01 -21.87 33.05
N HIS A 18 -10.11 -21.21 33.39
CA HIS A 18 -11.38 -21.90 33.58
C HIS A 18 -12.06 -22.24 32.24
N LYS A 19 -13.09 -23.09 32.30
CA LYS A 19 -13.86 -23.47 31.10
C LYS A 19 -14.49 -22.23 30.47
N GLY A 20 -14.17 -21.97 29.20
CA GLY A 20 -14.66 -20.82 28.44
C GLY A 20 -13.81 -19.56 28.58
N GLU A 21 -12.79 -19.58 29.45
CA GLU A 21 -11.79 -18.52 29.54
C GLU A 21 -10.73 -18.66 28.45
N SER A 22 -10.12 -17.55 28.03
CA SER A 22 -9.08 -17.55 27.00
C SER A 22 -8.05 -16.47 27.27
N ALA A 23 -6.77 -16.82 27.16
CA ALA A 23 -5.67 -15.88 27.22
C ALA A 23 -5.31 -15.42 25.81
N VAL A 24 -5.27 -14.11 25.59
CA VAL A 24 -5.00 -13.52 24.26
C VAL A 24 -3.70 -12.74 24.31
N LEU A 25 -2.71 -13.18 23.52
CA LEU A 25 -1.46 -12.46 23.32
C LEU A 25 -1.55 -11.55 22.09
N LYS A 26 -1.49 -10.24 22.29
CA LYS A 26 -1.51 -9.25 21.20
C LYS A 26 -0.12 -8.70 20.92
N VAL A 27 0.53 -9.20 19.88
CA VAL A 27 1.84 -8.70 19.43
C VAL A 27 1.64 -7.56 18.43
N ARG A 28 2.22 -6.39 18.70
CA ARG A 28 2.28 -5.26 17.76
C ARG A 28 3.71 -5.08 17.30
N ALA A 29 3.91 -5.00 16.00
CA ALA A 29 5.21 -4.72 15.39
C ALA A 29 5.06 -3.59 14.36
N ARG A 30 6.16 -2.89 14.10
CA ARG A 30 6.27 -1.91 13.01
C ARG A 30 7.23 -2.44 11.96
N LEU A 31 6.84 -2.31 10.69
CA LEU A 31 7.69 -2.62 9.56
C LEU A 31 8.68 -1.48 9.34
N TRP A 32 9.97 -1.80 9.24
CA TRP A 32 10.97 -0.82 8.84
C TRP A 32 11.00 -0.71 7.31
N ALA A 33 10.54 0.42 6.76
CA ALA A 33 10.34 0.55 5.30
C ALA A 33 11.66 0.50 4.50
N ASP A 34 12.75 1.08 5.02
CA ASP A 34 14.03 1.18 4.27
C ASP A 34 14.62 -0.17 3.88
N THR A 35 14.42 -1.20 4.71
CA THR A 35 14.91 -2.56 4.42
C THR A 35 14.17 -3.19 3.25
N PHE A 36 12.89 -2.86 3.06
CA PHE A 36 12.11 -3.32 1.92
C PHE A 36 12.40 -2.49 0.68
N LEU A 37 12.62 -1.18 0.83
CA LEU A 37 12.94 -0.26 -0.27
C LEU A 37 14.23 -0.61 -1.01
N LYS A 38 15.21 -1.23 -0.34
CA LYS A 38 16.46 -1.69 -0.97
C LYS A 38 16.29 -2.85 -1.95
N ARG A 39 15.18 -3.60 -1.91
CA ARG A 39 14.84 -4.67 -2.87
C ARG A 39 13.46 -4.41 -3.47
N GLU A 40 13.44 -3.50 -4.43
CA GLU A 40 12.25 -3.16 -5.21
C GLU A 40 11.65 -4.43 -5.86
N ASN A 41 10.32 -4.54 -5.87
CA ASN A 41 9.53 -5.59 -6.53
C ASN A 41 9.60 -7.02 -5.96
N GLN A 42 10.25 -7.25 -4.81
CA GLN A 42 10.18 -8.55 -4.14
C GLN A 42 8.98 -8.62 -3.18
N LYS A 43 8.18 -9.69 -3.31
CA LYS A 43 7.08 -9.99 -2.37
C LYS A 43 7.69 -10.61 -1.11
N PHE A 44 7.55 -9.94 0.02
CA PHE A 44 8.04 -10.44 1.30
C PHE A 44 6.88 -11.01 2.13
N SER A 45 7.09 -12.15 2.77
CA SER A 45 6.15 -12.75 3.71
C SER A 45 6.81 -12.86 5.08
N ILE A 46 6.23 -12.18 6.06
CA ILE A 46 6.65 -12.27 7.46
C ILE A 46 5.83 -13.38 8.11
N GLN A 47 6.52 -14.29 8.81
CA GLN A 47 5.90 -15.43 9.47
C GLN A 47 6.12 -15.31 10.97
N ALA A 48 5.05 -15.47 11.75
CA ALA A 48 5.10 -15.61 13.19
C ALA A 48 4.60 -17.00 13.58
N LEU A 49 5.36 -17.69 14.43
CA LEU A 49 5.02 -19.00 14.95
C LEU A 49 4.62 -18.86 16.41
N ALA A 50 3.39 -19.22 16.76
CA ALA A 50 2.94 -19.30 18.13
C ALA A 50 2.75 -20.77 18.51
N ARG A 51 3.24 -21.14 19.69
CA ARG A 51 3.09 -22.48 20.27
C ARG A 51 2.62 -22.35 21.70
N PHE A 52 1.78 -23.28 22.14
CA PHE A 52 1.39 -23.41 23.54
C PHE A 52 1.52 -24.86 23.98
N ASP A 53 1.94 -25.03 25.23
CA ASP A 53 2.09 -26.33 25.88
C ASP A 53 1.47 -26.22 27.27
N VAL A 54 0.50 -27.10 27.58
CA VAL A 54 -0.11 -27.13 28.91
C VAL A 54 0.78 -27.93 29.85
N LEU A 55 1.27 -27.30 30.91
CA LEU A 55 2.20 -27.93 31.85
C LEU A 55 1.48 -28.68 32.98
N GLN A 56 0.30 -28.22 33.39
CA GLN A 56 -0.41 -28.76 34.53
C GLN A 56 -1.92 -28.60 34.37
N VAL A 57 -2.68 -29.57 34.89
CA VAL A 57 -4.13 -29.53 34.99
C VAL A 57 -4.56 -29.61 36.47
N PRO A 58 -5.68 -28.98 36.87
CA PRO A 58 -6.12 -28.97 38.27
C PRO A 58 -6.74 -30.29 38.74
N TYR A 59 -7.02 -31.23 37.82
CA TYR A 59 -7.65 -32.52 38.15
C TYR A 59 -6.62 -33.51 38.71
N ARG A 60 -7.04 -34.35 39.67
CA ARG A 60 -6.18 -35.41 40.25
C ARG A 60 -5.81 -36.50 39.23
N ILE A 61 -6.70 -36.78 38.29
CA ILE A 61 -6.47 -37.73 37.19
C ILE A 61 -5.79 -36.96 36.07
N LYS A 62 -4.50 -37.22 35.88
CA LYS A 62 -3.71 -36.59 34.82
C LYS A 62 -3.98 -37.29 33.49
N PRO A 63 -4.04 -36.56 32.37
CA PRO A 63 -4.09 -37.17 31.05
C PRO A 63 -2.75 -37.86 30.74
N ALA A 64 -2.78 -38.84 29.83
CA ALA A 64 -1.56 -39.50 29.36
C ALA A 64 -0.63 -38.54 28.60
N GLU A 65 -1.21 -37.55 27.92
CA GLU A 65 -0.50 -36.51 27.20
C GLU A 65 -1.19 -35.16 27.44
N TYR A 66 -0.39 -34.12 27.66
CA TYR A 66 -0.92 -32.77 27.86
C TYR A 66 -1.27 -32.13 26.51
N PRO A 67 -2.34 -31.32 26.45
CA PRO A 67 -2.70 -30.63 25.23
C PRO A 67 -1.63 -29.61 24.86
N SER A 68 -1.20 -29.66 23.61
CA SER A 68 -0.29 -28.72 22.97
C SER A 68 -0.83 -28.31 21.61
N GLY A 69 -0.33 -27.20 21.08
CA GLY A 69 -0.73 -26.73 19.77
C GLY A 69 0.19 -25.67 19.21
N SER A 70 0.14 -25.51 17.89
CA SER A 70 0.91 -24.48 17.21
C SER A 70 0.12 -23.86 16.06
N VAL A 71 0.34 -22.58 15.83
CA VAL A 71 -0.26 -21.82 14.73
C VAL A 71 0.79 -20.95 14.08
N VAL A 72 0.75 -20.88 12.76
CA VAL A 72 1.61 -20.02 11.96
C VAL A 72 0.77 -18.90 11.38
N VAL A 73 1.10 -17.66 11.73
CA VAL A 73 0.47 -16.46 11.19
C VAL A 73 1.38 -15.90 10.10
N GLN A 74 0.85 -15.75 8.89
CA GLN A 74 1.58 -15.18 7.76
C GLN A 74 1.03 -13.80 7.40
N SER A 75 1.91 -12.79 7.41
CA SER A 75 1.60 -11.44 6.96
C SER A 75 2.34 -11.15 5.66
N LYS A 76 1.59 -11.01 4.56
CA LYS A 76 2.15 -10.68 3.24
C LYS A 76 2.35 -9.18 3.14
N VAL A 77 3.58 -8.76 2.88
CA VAL A 77 3.91 -7.36 2.58
C VAL A 77 3.86 -7.19 1.07
N LEU A 78 2.85 -6.46 0.62
CA LEU A 78 2.66 -6.12 -0.78
C LEU A 78 3.11 -4.68 -0.99
N TRP A 79 3.82 -4.45 -2.09
CA TRP A 79 4.10 -3.11 -2.54
C TRP A 79 2.80 -2.50 -3.05
N ALA A 80 2.31 -1.49 -2.35
CA ALA A 80 1.20 -0.66 -2.80
C ALA A 80 1.67 0.35 -3.86
N ARG A 81 2.66 0.00 -4.70
CA ARG A 81 2.93 0.80 -5.88
C ARG A 81 1.65 0.70 -6.68
N SER A 82 0.90 1.79 -6.65
CA SER A 82 -0.19 1.97 -7.58
C SER A 82 0.48 1.93 -8.94
N ASP A 83 0.39 0.78 -9.62
CA ASP A 83 0.64 0.65 -11.06
C ASP A 83 -0.40 1.47 -11.87
N SER A 84 -0.90 2.55 -11.28
CA SER A 84 -1.81 3.55 -11.80
C SER A 84 -1.13 4.92 -11.83
N SER A 85 0.19 4.98 -12.02
CA SER A 85 0.65 5.94 -13.03
C SER A 85 0.19 5.39 -14.37
N LEU A 86 -1.12 5.46 -14.64
CA LEU A 86 -1.64 5.36 -16.00
C LEU A 86 -0.83 6.42 -16.75
N PRO A 87 0.11 6.04 -17.63
CA PRO A 87 0.86 7.04 -18.36
C PRO A 87 -0.21 7.87 -19.07
N LEU A 88 -0.28 9.18 -18.79
CA LEU A 88 -1.25 10.03 -19.45
C LEU A 88 -1.13 9.74 -20.95
N PRO A 89 -2.18 9.18 -21.57
CA PRO A 89 -2.03 8.58 -22.89
C PRO A 89 -1.64 9.70 -23.84
N PHE A 90 -0.55 9.51 -24.58
CA PHE A 90 -0.04 10.51 -25.51
C PHE A 90 -1.12 11.04 -26.46
N TRP A 91 -2.07 10.18 -26.84
CA TRP A 91 -3.26 10.51 -27.62
C TRP A 91 -4.11 11.62 -27.00
N ALA A 92 -4.28 11.66 -25.67
CA ALA A 92 -5.08 12.70 -25.01
C ALA A 92 -4.40 14.07 -25.10
N VAL A 93 -3.07 14.12 -24.98
CA VAL A 93 -2.29 15.35 -25.18
C VAL A 93 -2.46 15.84 -26.62
N LEU A 94 -2.36 14.92 -27.58
CA LEU A 94 -2.50 15.25 -29.00
C LEU A 94 -3.89 15.81 -29.34
N LEU A 95 -4.97 15.18 -28.83
CA LEU A 95 -6.34 15.65 -29.01
C LEU A 95 -6.56 17.05 -28.40
N ALA A 96 -5.99 17.31 -27.22
CA ALA A 96 -6.08 18.61 -26.57
C ALA A 96 -5.42 19.72 -27.42
N VAL A 97 -4.25 19.46 -28.01
CA VAL A 97 -3.55 20.42 -28.88
C VAL A 97 -4.36 20.72 -30.14
N PHE A 98 -4.89 19.69 -30.82
CA PHE A 98 -5.73 19.89 -32.01
C PHE A 98 -7.00 20.68 -31.70
N SER A 99 -7.69 20.36 -30.60
CA SER A 99 -8.88 21.09 -30.17
C SER A 99 -8.56 22.55 -29.79
N GLY A 100 -7.43 22.79 -29.11
CA GLY A 100 -7.00 24.13 -28.73
C GLY A 100 -6.64 25.00 -29.92
N LEU A 101 -5.91 24.47 -30.90
CA LEU A 101 -5.56 25.19 -32.13
C LEU A 101 -6.80 25.51 -32.97
N LEU A 102 -7.74 24.59 -33.05
CA LEU A 102 -9.01 24.80 -33.76
C LEU A 102 -9.80 25.95 -33.14
N LEU A 103 -9.95 25.95 -31.80
CA LEU A 103 -10.63 27.01 -31.07
C LEU A 103 -9.93 28.37 -31.25
N LEU A 104 -8.60 28.39 -31.13
CA LEU A 104 -7.80 29.61 -31.30
C LEU A 104 -7.98 30.20 -32.71
N SER A 105 -7.93 29.36 -33.75
CA SER A 105 -8.11 29.78 -35.13
C SER A 105 -9.49 30.42 -35.37
N LEU A 106 -10.55 29.79 -34.84
CA LEU A 106 -11.91 30.33 -34.92
C LEU A 106 -12.05 31.68 -34.21
N LEU A 107 -11.43 31.85 -33.05
CA LEU A 107 -11.44 33.13 -32.32
C LEU A 107 -10.73 34.24 -33.10
N VAL A 108 -9.55 33.95 -33.66
CA VAL A 108 -8.82 34.90 -34.51
C VAL A 108 -9.65 35.29 -35.73
N PHE A 109 -10.29 34.31 -36.38
CA PHE A 109 -11.15 34.57 -37.54
C PHE A 109 -12.36 35.43 -37.18
N ALA A 110 -13.02 35.16 -36.05
CA ALA A 110 -14.13 35.97 -35.56
C ALA A 110 -13.68 37.40 -35.24
N MET A 111 -12.56 37.57 -34.53
CA MET A 111 -11.99 38.89 -34.25
C MET A 111 -11.58 39.64 -35.52
N TRP A 112 -11.13 38.93 -36.55
CA TRP A 112 -10.82 39.51 -37.85
C TRP A 112 -12.09 39.98 -38.58
N MET A 113 -13.14 39.16 -38.61
CA MET A 113 -14.43 39.49 -39.22
C MET A 113 -15.16 40.64 -38.52
N VAL A 114 -15.02 40.77 -37.20
CA VAL A 114 -15.57 41.92 -36.43
C VAL A 114 -14.74 43.20 -36.62
N GLY A 115 -13.65 43.14 -37.39
CA GLY A 115 -12.88 44.32 -37.78
C GLY A 115 -11.91 44.84 -36.71
N PHE A 116 -11.63 44.05 -35.67
CA PHE A 116 -10.72 44.46 -34.58
C PHE A 116 -9.28 44.72 -35.07
N PHE A 117 -8.83 43.97 -36.08
CA PHE A 117 -7.53 44.14 -36.72
C PHE A 117 -7.51 45.15 -37.88
N HIS A 118 -8.66 45.71 -38.28
CA HIS A 118 -8.76 46.70 -39.36
C HIS A 118 -8.46 48.14 -38.91
N ARG A 119 -7.54 48.31 -37.95
CA ARG A 119 -7.08 49.65 -37.53
C ARG A 119 -6.29 50.29 -38.67
N LYS A 120 -6.95 51.18 -39.42
CA LYS A 120 -6.28 52.12 -40.34
C LYS A 120 -5.28 52.93 -39.53
N ARG A 121 -3.99 52.86 -39.87
CA ARG A 121 -2.99 53.76 -39.28
C ARG A 121 -3.35 55.19 -39.69
N PRO A 122 -3.36 56.17 -38.76
CA PRO A 122 -3.50 57.56 -39.15
C PRO A 122 -2.35 57.95 -40.10
N PRO A 123 -2.60 58.75 -41.14
CA PRO A 123 -1.57 59.12 -42.10
C PRO A 123 -0.43 59.84 -41.38
N GLN A 124 0.79 59.35 -41.58
CA GLN A 124 2.00 60.06 -41.18
C GLN A 124 2.13 61.27 -42.10
N LYS A 125 1.97 62.48 -41.55
CA LYS A 125 2.35 63.71 -42.25
C LYS A 125 3.86 63.78 -42.29
N ASP A 126 4.37 64.09 -43.48
CA ASP A 126 5.78 64.36 -43.79
C ASP A 126 6.44 65.35 -42.82
#